data_AF-A0A7X9RJ33-F1
#
_entry.id   AF-A0A7X9RJ33-F1
#
_cell.length_a   1.000
_cell.length_b   1.000
_cell.length_c   1.000
_cell.angle_alpha   90.00
_cell.angle_beta   90.00
_cell.angle_gamma   90.00
#
_symmetry.space_group_name_H-M   'P 1'
#
loop_
_entity.id
_entity.type
_entity.pdbx_description
1 polymer ?
#
loop_
_entity_poly.entity_id
_entity_poly.type
_entity_poly.pdbx_seq_one_letter_code
_entity_poly.pdbx_strand_id
1 'polypeptide(L)'
;MKLYSNDLKKIVCHRTCEDKERISDVSKELNLPVKTIEKWVALYRKDPTSFDGIENYEFAKRKIHAARYNDLDKKSLIAELKRKDSRIEYLESVIVSKDYQIKTMEKES
;
A
#
# COMPACT_ATOMS: atom_id res chain seq x y z
N MET A 1 11.54 -2.24 9.36
CA MET A 1 10.25 -2.63 9.97
C MET A 1 9.14 -2.29 8.98
N LYS A 2 8.29 -3.25 8.58
CA LYS A 2 7.22 -3.01 7.60
C LYS A 2 6.08 -2.22 8.26
N LEU A 3 5.68 -1.10 7.66
CA LEU A 3 4.57 -0.26 8.15
C LEU A 3 3.25 -0.74 7.53
N TYR A 4 2.18 -0.64 8.30
CA TYR A 4 0.82 -1.01 7.89
C TYR A 4 -0.14 0.11 8.29
N SER A 5 -1.13 0.38 7.45
CA SER A 5 -2.18 1.37 7.74
C SER A 5 -3.01 0.95 8.93
N ASN A 6 -3.56 1.92 9.64
CA ASN A 6 -4.49 1.70 10.73
C ASN A 6 -5.78 1.06 10.22
N ASP A 7 -6.26 1.40 9.02
CA ASP A 7 -7.41 0.74 8.40
C ASP A 7 -7.21 -0.78 8.27
N LEU A 8 -6.05 -1.20 7.77
CA LEU A 8 -5.75 -2.62 7.64
C LEU A 8 -5.74 -3.32 9.00
N LYS A 9 -5.13 -2.68 10.01
CA LYS A 9 -5.10 -3.22 11.39
C LYS A 9 -6.52 -3.35 11.94
N LYS A 10 -7.39 -2.35 11.72
CA LYS A 10 -8.80 -2.38 12.14
C LYS A 10 -9.56 -3.53 11.48
N ILE A 11 -9.44 -3.68 10.15
CA ILE A 11 -10.08 -4.77 9.40
C ILE A 11 -9.66 -6.14 9.95
N VAL A 12 -8.36 -6.35 10.13
CA VAL A 12 -7.81 -7.60 10.67
C VAL A 12 -8.34 -7.88 12.09
N CYS A 13 -8.37 -6.86 12.93
CA CYS A 13 -8.83 -7.00 14.31
C CYS A 13 -10.34 -7.24 14.38
N HIS A 14 -11.15 -6.58 13.57
CA HIS A 14 -12.59 -6.83 13.46
C HIS A 14 -12.87 -8.27 13.05
N ARG A 15 -12.24 -8.75 11.97
CA ARG A 15 -12.38 -10.13 11.48
C ARG A 15 -12.04 -11.17 12.54
N THR A 16 -10.97 -10.92 13.30
CA THR A 16 -10.50 -11.88 14.31
C THR A 16 -11.31 -11.79 15.62
N CYS A 17 -11.69 -10.59 16.06
CA CYS A 17 -12.32 -10.37 17.36
C CYS A 17 -13.84 -10.43 17.30
N GLU A 18 -14.46 -9.86 16.27
CA GLU A 18 -15.92 -9.78 16.13
C GLU A 18 -16.43 -10.94 15.27
N ASP A 19 -15.87 -11.13 14.07
CA ASP A 19 -16.31 -12.18 13.13
C ASP A 19 -15.77 -13.58 13.48
N LYS A 20 -14.92 -13.67 14.53
CA LYS A 20 -14.31 -14.90 15.07
C LYS A 20 -13.54 -15.73 14.05
N GLU A 21 -13.01 -15.09 13.01
CA GLU A 21 -12.16 -15.77 12.04
C GLU A 21 -10.84 -16.22 12.66
N ARG A 22 -10.31 -17.35 12.18
CA ARG A 22 -9.02 -17.87 12.66
C ARG A 22 -7.89 -16.99 12.13
N ILE A 23 -6.96 -16.65 13.02
CA ILE A 23 -5.75 -15.87 12.66
C ILE A 23 -4.98 -16.52 11.51
N SER A 24 -4.94 -17.85 11.44
CA SER A 24 -4.27 -18.58 10.34
C SER A 24 -4.87 -18.29 8.98
N ASP A 25 -6.19 -18.09 8.91
CA ASP A 25 -6.93 -17.95 7.66
C ASP A 25 -6.79 -16.51 7.17
N VAL A 26 -6.98 -15.55 8.08
CA VAL A 26 -6.71 -14.11 7.84
C VAL A 26 -5.24 -13.87 7.45
N SER A 27 -4.30 -14.57 8.09
CA SER A 27 -2.87 -14.50 7.78
C SER A 27 -2.56 -14.94 6.35
N LYS A 28 -3.13 -16.07 5.91
CA LYS A 28 -2.94 -16.60 4.56
C LYS A 28 -3.58 -15.68 3.51
N GLU A 29 -4.82 -15.28 3.74
CA GLU A 29 -5.59 -14.47 2.78
C GLU A 29 -4.93 -13.10 2.55
N LEU A 30 -4.53 -12.42 3.62
CA LEU A 30 -3.93 -11.08 3.54
C LEU A 30 -2.40 -11.11 3.38
N ASN A 31 -1.80 -12.30 3.32
CA ASN A 31 -0.36 -12.52 3.27
C ASN A 31 0.38 -11.71 4.37
N LEU A 32 -0.11 -11.83 5.61
CA LEU A 32 0.40 -11.14 6.79
C LEU A 32 1.03 -12.16 7.76
N PRO A 33 2.17 -11.86 8.40
CA PRO A 33 2.74 -12.74 9.41
C PRO A 33 1.78 -12.92 10.60
N VAL A 34 1.57 -14.17 11.04
CA VAL A 34 0.73 -14.52 12.19
C VAL A 34 1.09 -13.69 13.44
N LYS A 35 2.38 -13.61 13.78
CA LYS A 35 2.87 -12.81 14.92
C LYS A 35 2.54 -11.32 14.83
N THR A 36 2.39 -10.79 13.63
CA THR A 36 1.97 -9.39 13.42
C THR A 36 0.50 -9.22 13.76
N ILE A 37 -0.36 -10.14 13.30
CA ILE A 37 -1.79 -10.15 13.60
C ILE A 37 -2.03 -10.32 15.10
N GLU A 38 -1.35 -11.28 15.74
CA GLU A 38 -1.46 -11.54 17.19
C GLU A 38 -1.17 -10.27 18.01
N LYS A 39 -0.13 -9.51 17.65
CA LYS A 39 0.20 -8.24 18.31
C LYS A 39 -0.91 -7.21 18.17
N TRP A 40 -1.50 -7.07 16.98
CA TRP A 40 -2.57 -6.11 16.75
C TRP A 40 -3.84 -6.48 17.50
N VAL A 41 -4.22 -7.77 17.45
CA VAL A 41 -5.37 -8.31 18.17
C VAL A 41 -5.20 -8.12 19.68
N ALA A 42 -4.00 -8.33 20.22
CA ALA A 42 -3.73 -8.13 21.64
C ALA A 42 -3.88 -6.65 22.06
N LEU A 43 -3.52 -5.69 21.21
CA LEU A 43 -3.75 -4.26 21.46
C LEU A 43 -5.25 -3.93 21.36
N TYR A 44 -5.90 -4.36 20.29
CA TYR A 44 -7.31 -4.11 20.03
C TYR A 44 -8.23 -4.65 21.14
N ARG A 45 -7.93 -5.85 21.67
CA ARG A 45 -8.69 -6.42 22.79
C ARG A 45 -8.56 -5.62 24.09
N LYS A 46 -7.44 -4.91 24.28
CA LYS A 46 -7.25 -4.03 25.45
C LYS A 46 -7.99 -2.71 25.26
N ASP A 47 -7.93 -2.17 24.05
CA ASP A 47 -8.58 -0.93 23.67
C ASP A 47 -9.01 -1.00 22.20
N PRO A 48 -10.32 -1.11 21.90
CA PRO A 48 -10.84 -1.15 20.53
C PRO A 48 -10.47 0.09 19.70
N THR A 49 -10.15 1.20 20.36
CA THR A 49 -9.76 2.47 19.73
C THR A 49 -8.25 2.59 19.46
N SER A 50 -7.47 1.54 19.76
CA SER A 50 -6.00 1.50 19.61
C SER A 50 -5.48 1.95 18.23
N PHE A 51 -6.31 1.89 17.19
CA PHE A 51 -5.95 2.26 15.82
C PHE A 51 -6.73 3.48 15.29
N ASP A 52 -7.47 4.19 16.13
CA ASP A 52 -8.21 5.40 15.75
C ASP A 52 -7.31 6.65 15.70
N GLY A 53 -6.07 6.53 16.19
CA GLY A 53 -5.08 7.61 16.15
C GLY A 53 -4.66 8.02 14.75
N ILE A 54 -3.90 9.13 14.69
CA ILE A 54 -3.40 9.74 13.46
C ILE A 54 -2.63 8.70 12.63
N GLU A 55 -3.09 8.51 11.40
CA GLU A 55 -2.45 7.63 10.42
C GLU A 55 -1.02 8.11 10.13
N ASN A 56 -0.09 7.18 9.94
CA ASN A 56 1.25 7.54 9.49
C ASN A 56 1.18 8.39 8.20
N TYR A 57 2.01 9.44 8.15
CA TYR A 57 2.02 10.45 7.09
C TYR A 57 2.01 9.84 5.67
N GLU A 58 2.76 8.76 5.44
CA GLU A 58 2.83 8.11 4.13
C GLU A 58 1.49 7.52 3.69
N PHE A 59 0.74 6.91 4.62
CA PHE A 59 -0.59 6.39 4.32
C PHE A 59 -1.62 7.52 4.17
N ALA A 60 -1.53 8.57 4.98
CA ALA A 60 -2.37 9.76 4.85
C ALA A 60 -2.20 10.42 3.48
N LYS A 61 -0.95 10.60 3.03
CA LYS A 61 -0.62 11.16 1.71
C LYS A 61 -1.17 10.29 0.57
N ARG A 62 -1.10 8.96 0.70
CA ARG A 62 -1.68 8.01 -0.28
C ARG A 62 -3.21 8.13 -0.35
N LYS A 63 -3.90 8.24 0.79
CA LYS A 63 -5.35 8.47 0.83
C LYS A 63 -5.73 9.76 0.13
N ILE A 64 -5.05 10.87 0.42
CA ILE A 64 -5.28 12.16 -0.25
C ILE A 64 -5.01 12.05 -1.76
N HIS A 65 -3.98 11.31 -2.17
CA HIS A 65 -3.69 11.10 -3.59
C HIS A 65 -4.80 10.29 -4.28
N ALA A 66 -5.26 9.21 -3.65
CA ALA A 66 -6.33 8.37 -4.17
C ALA A 66 -7.67 9.11 -4.26
N ALA A 67 -7.97 9.96 -3.26
CA ALA A 67 -9.21 10.73 -3.22
C ALA A 67 -9.41 11.65 -4.43
N ARG A 68 -8.32 12.07 -5.11
CA ARG A 68 -8.40 12.88 -6.34
C ARG A 68 -9.13 12.20 -7.48
N TYR A 69 -9.26 10.87 -7.43
CA TYR A 69 -9.96 10.08 -8.44
C TYR A 69 -11.43 9.87 -8.12
N ASN A 70 -11.88 10.17 -6.89
CA ASN A 70 -13.26 9.91 -6.47
C ASN A 70 -14.29 10.73 -7.25
N ASP A 71 -13.90 11.93 -7.69
CA ASP A 71 -14.76 12.87 -8.40
C ASP A 71 -14.69 12.71 -9.93
N LEU A 72 -13.88 11.78 -10.44
CA LEU A 72 -13.76 11.55 -11.86
C LEU A 72 -14.85 10.58 -12.35
N ASP A 73 -15.55 10.98 -13.41
CA ASP A 73 -16.37 10.03 -14.17
C ASP A 73 -15.49 8.98 -14.86
N LYS A 74 -16.11 7.88 -15.30
CA LYS A 74 -15.40 6.75 -15.93
C LYS A 74 -14.52 7.15 -17.11
N LYS A 75 -14.98 8.07 -17.97
CA LYS A 75 -14.24 8.52 -19.15
C LYS A 75 -13.01 9.34 -18.72
N SER A 76 -13.19 10.25 -17.77
CA SER A 76 -12.12 11.07 -17.21
C SER A 76 -11.07 10.22 -16.48
N LEU A 77 -11.50 9.20 -15.72
CA LEU A 77 -10.61 8.26 -15.06
C LEU A 77 -9.77 7.45 -16.07
N ILE A 78 -10.38 6.94 -17.13
CA ILE A 78 -9.66 6.22 -18.20
C ILE A 78 -8.61 7.12 -18.86
N ALA A 79 -8.94 8.38 -19.12
CA ALA A 79 -7.99 9.32 -19.73
C ALA A 79 -6.79 9.60 -18.83
N GLU A 80 -7.01 9.80 -17.53
CA GLU A 80 -5.95 10.04 -16.55
C GLU A 80 -5.07 8.80 -16.35
N LEU A 81 -5.64 7.59 -16.36
CA LEU A 81 -4.87 6.34 -16.31
C LEU A 81 -3.97 6.19 -17.54
N LYS A 82 -4.51 6.37 -18.75
CA LYS A 82 -3.72 6.34 -20.00
C LYS A 82 -2.57 7.33 -19.99
N ARG A 83 -2.80 8.55 -19.51
CA ARG A 83 -1.76 9.57 -19.37
C ARG A 83 -0.63 9.12 -18.46
N LYS A 84 -0.95 8.43 -17.36
CA LYS A 84 0.04 7.89 -16.42
C LYS A 84 0.81 6.73 -17.03
N ASP A 85 0.15 5.83 -17.75
CA ASP A 85 0.80 4.70 -18.43
C ASP A 85 1.84 5.22 -19.43
N SER A 86 1.48 6.18 -20.30
CA SER A 86 2.44 6.79 -21.22
C SER A 86 3.61 7.48 -20.51
N ARG A 87 3.38 8.05 -19.31
CA ARG A 87 4.45 8.65 -18.52
C ARG A 87 5.39 7.60 -17.93
N ILE A 88 4.86 6.45 -17.51
CA ILE A 88 5.66 5.33 -17.01
C ILE A 88 6.52 4.78 -18.14
N GLU A 89 5.94 4.48 -19.30
CA GLU A 89 6.67 4.00 -20.49
C GLU A 89 7.82 4.95 -20.87
N TYR A 90 7.56 6.26 -20.85
CA TYR A 90 8.59 7.26 -21.10
C TYR A 90 9.73 7.17 -20.05
N LEU A 91 9.40 7.13 -18.76
CA LEU A 91 10.40 7.08 -17.71
C LEU A 91 11.23 5.78 -17.76
N GLU A 92 10.59 4.65 -18.06
CA GLU A 92 11.28 3.36 -18.26
C GLU A 92 12.27 3.45 -19.42
N SER A 93 11.89 4.05 -20.55
CA SER A 93 12.81 4.24 -21.68
C SER A 93 14.02 5.12 -21.32
N VAL A 94 13.82 6.18 -20.52
CA VAL A 94 14.90 7.04 -20.03
C VAL A 94 15.84 6.27 -19.11
N ILE A 95 15.31 5.44 -18.21
CA ILE A 95 16.13 4.62 -17.30
C ILE A 95 16.99 3.65 -18.11
N VAL A 96 16.40 2.91 -19.05
CA VAL A 96 17.13 1.96 -19.90
C VAL A 96 18.24 2.66 -20.69
N SER A 97 17.96 3.84 -21.25
CA SER A 97 18.95 4.63 -21.99
C SER A 97 20.12 5.07 -21.10
N LYS A 98 19.84 5.53 -19.88
CA LYS A 98 20.89 5.92 -18.92
C LYS A 98 21.73 4.72 -18.47
N ASP A 99 21.11 3.59 -18.20
CA ASP A 99 21.82 2.36 -17.83
C ASP A 99 22.77 1.91 -18.95
N TYR A 100 22.35 2.05 -20.22
CA TYR A 100 23.21 1.78 -21.36
C TYR A 100 24.43 2.71 -21.40
N GLN A 101 24.22 4.02 -21.21
CA GLN A 101 25.31 5.01 -21.21
C GLN A 101 26.34 4.76 -20.10
N ILE A 102 25.89 4.42 -18.90
CA ILE A 102 26.78 4.10 -17.77
C ILE A 102 27.66 2.89 -18.12
N LYS A 103 27.05 1.81 -18.64
CA LYS A 103 27.76 0.58 -19.03
C LYS A 103 28.76 0.79 -20.16
N THR A 104 28.51 1.74 -21.07
CA THR A 104 29.49 2.08 -22.12
C THR A 104 30.68 2.85 -21.56
N MET A 105 30.46 3.80 -20.64
CA MET A 105 31.54 4.56 -20.01
C MET A 105 32.45 3.69 -19.13
N GLU A 106 31.88 2.71 -18.43
CA GLU A 106 32.63 1.74 -17.61
C GLU A 106 33.50 0.78 -18.44
N LYS A 107 33.18 0.56 -19.72
CA LYS A 107 33.99 -0.29 -20.61
C LYS A 107 35.14 0.45 -21.28
N GLU A 108 35.08 1.78 -21.30
CA GLU A 108 36.06 2.66 -21.95
C GLU A 108 37.07 3.26 -20.95
N SER A 109 36.90 3.03 -19.65
CA SER A 109 37.87 3.37 -18.58
C SER A 109 38.71 2.17 -18.16
#